data_AF-A0A1J5VNL7-F1
#
_entry.id   AF-A0A1J5VNL7-F1
#
_cell.length_a   1.000
_cell.length_b   1.000
_cell.length_c   1.000
_cell.angle_alpha   90.00
_cell.angle_beta   90.00
_cell.angle_gamma   90.00
#
_symmetry.space_group_name_H-M   'P 1'
#
loop_
_entity.id
_entity.type
_entity.pdbx_description
1 polymer ?
#
loop_
_entity_poly.entity_id
_entity_poly.type
_entity_poly.pdbx_seq_one_letter_code
_entity_poly.pdbx_strand_id
1 'polypeptide(L)'
;MSTDVHSSHFLADSYGPRLKKIDEGSRALLAEYQTSQPPLVSPDMDVTNLRGAAFPRSSVERIRDSSLGEEERQKALTYLLGCWYIDQVDGVWDFVPMIVDKPALYLSFGLGVRTKNGSMLIVAESAREVLEGGDLAFTDALYMSNVKVERRLAEERSRSEEARA
;
A
#
# COMPACT_ATOMS: atom_id res chain seq x y z
N MET A 1 -17.75 -35.15 -12.92
CA MET A 1 -17.61 -34.06 -11.92
C MET A 1 -16.53 -33.13 -12.42
N SER A 2 -16.90 -31.96 -12.94
CA SER A 2 -15.95 -30.96 -13.43
C SER A 2 -16.59 -29.59 -13.30
N THR A 3 -16.17 -28.86 -12.26
CA THR A 3 -16.49 -27.46 -12.04
C THR A 3 -15.34 -26.88 -11.21
N ASP A 4 -14.21 -26.52 -11.82
CA ASP A 4 -13.17 -25.77 -11.10
C ASP A 4 -12.12 -25.11 -12.00
N VAL A 5 -12.56 -24.39 -13.04
CA VAL A 5 -11.65 -23.50 -13.80
C VAL A 5 -12.24 -22.09 -14.03
N HIS A 6 -13.51 -21.86 -13.69
CA HIS A 6 -14.15 -20.55 -13.95
C HIS A 6 -14.24 -19.61 -12.73
N SER A 7 -13.80 -20.05 -11.55
CA SER A 7 -13.99 -19.28 -10.30
C SER A 7 -12.93 -18.20 -10.04
N SER A 8 -11.77 -18.22 -10.71
CA SER A 8 -10.70 -17.23 -10.46
C SER A 8 -10.91 -15.91 -11.22
N HIS A 9 -11.48 -15.95 -12.42
CA HIS A 9 -11.72 -14.75 -13.23
C HIS A 9 -12.90 -13.90 -12.70
N PHE A 10 -13.92 -14.54 -12.12
CA PHE A 10 -15.12 -13.85 -11.65
C PHE A 10 -14.90 -12.96 -10.41
N LEU A 11 -13.89 -13.28 -9.60
CA LEU A 11 -13.55 -12.47 -8.42
C LEU A 11 -12.75 -11.22 -8.77
N ALA A 12 -11.82 -11.30 -9.72
CA ALA A 12 -10.96 -10.17 -10.12
C ALA A 12 -11.76 -8.96 -10.65
N ASP A 13 -12.80 -9.20 -11.45
CA ASP A 13 -13.64 -8.13 -12.02
C ASP A 13 -14.53 -7.45 -10.97
N SER A 14 -14.79 -8.09 -9.83
CA SER A 14 -15.65 -7.55 -8.76
C SER A 14 -14.93 -6.53 -7.84
N TYR A 15 -13.60 -6.58 -7.78
CA TYR A 15 -12.79 -5.73 -6.89
C TYR A 15 -12.32 -4.44 -7.55
N GLY A 16 -12.24 -4.38 -8.88
CA GLY A 16 -11.78 -3.18 -9.62
C GLY A 16 -12.45 -1.88 -9.16
N PRO A 17 -13.79 -1.80 -9.06
CA PRO A 17 -14.47 -0.60 -8.55
C PRO A 17 -14.11 -0.24 -7.10
N ARG A 18 -13.80 -1.22 -6.25
CA ARG A 18 -13.40 -0.99 -4.86
C ARG A 18 -11.97 -0.47 -4.77
N LEU A 19 -11.05 -1.06 -5.53
CA LEU A 19 -9.66 -0.61 -5.62
C LEU A 19 -9.57 0.82 -6.16
N LYS A 20 -10.39 1.18 -7.16
CA LYS A 20 -10.49 2.56 -7.64
C LYS A 20 -10.95 3.54 -6.55
N LYS A 21 -11.97 3.17 -5.78
CA LYS A 21 -12.42 3.99 -4.63
C LYS A 21 -11.36 4.11 -3.53
N ILE A 22 -10.56 3.07 -3.32
CA ILE A 22 -9.43 3.12 -2.38
C ILE A 22 -8.36 4.06 -2.91
N ASP A 23 -8.00 3.98 -4.18
CA ASP A 23 -7.01 4.88 -4.78
C ASP A 23 -7.42 6.35 -4.65
N GLU A 24 -8.64 6.69 -5.09
CA GLU A 24 -9.19 8.05 -4.98
C GLU A 24 -9.34 8.50 -3.51
N GLY A 25 -9.90 7.63 -2.66
CA GLY A 25 -10.16 7.93 -1.26
C GLY A 25 -8.89 8.01 -0.40
N SER A 26 -7.82 7.32 -0.79
CA SER A 26 -6.54 7.33 -0.06
C SER A 26 -5.87 8.68 -0.14
N ARG A 27 -5.68 9.22 -1.35
CA ARG A 27 -5.07 10.53 -1.55
C ARG A 27 -5.93 11.66 -0.98
N ALA A 28 -7.25 11.57 -1.13
CA ALA A 28 -8.18 12.55 -0.54
C ALA A 28 -8.06 12.59 1.00
N LEU A 29 -8.00 11.44 1.66
CA LEU A 29 -7.84 11.37 3.11
C LEU A 29 -6.48 11.93 3.56
N LEU A 30 -5.40 11.61 2.84
CA LEU A 30 -4.08 12.15 3.17
C LEU A 30 -4.05 13.68 3.03
N ALA A 31 -4.68 14.24 2.00
CA ALA A 31 -4.82 15.68 1.82
C ALA A 31 -5.65 16.33 2.95
N GLU A 32 -6.74 15.69 3.38
CA GLU A 32 -7.52 16.15 4.55
C GLU A 32 -6.64 16.23 5.80
N TYR A 33 -5.85 15.19 6.07
CA TYR A 33 -4.90 15.12 7.19
C TYR A 33 -3.70 16.05 7.11
N GLN A 34 -3.43 16.68 5.96
CA GLN A 34 -2.48 17.81 5.88
C GLN A 34 -3.05 19.09 6.45
N THR A 35 -4.38 19.22 6.44
CA THR A 35 -5.11 20.42 6.88
C THR A 35 -5.70 20.29 8.29
N SER A 36 -5.60 19.10 8.92
CA SER A 36 -6.01 18.88 10.30
C SER A 36 -5.17 19.70 11.30
N GLN A 37 -5.70 19.96 12.49
CA GLN A 37 -4.99 20.65 13.56
C GLN A 37 -4.91 19.80 14.83
N PRO A 38 -3.72 19.26 15.18
CA PRO A 38 -2.46 19.33 14.43
C PRO A 38 -2.47 18.48 13.13
N PRO A 39 -1.58 18.77 12.16
CA PRO A 39 -1.52 18.03 10.90
C PRO A 39 -0.92 16.63 11.11
N LEU A 40 -1.67 15.60 10.72
CA LEU A 40 -1.21 14.20 10.83
C LEU A 40 -0.26 13.84 9.69
N VAL A 41 -0.52 14.35 8.48
CA VAL A 41 0.39 14.24 7.33
C VAL A 41 1.18 15.54 7.19
N SER A 42 2.44 15.46 6.78
CA SER A 42 3.28 16.67 6.63
C SER A 42 2.65 17.64 5.61
N PRO A 43 2.43 18.92 5.95
CA PRO A 43 1.83 19.88 5.02
C PRO A 43 2.64 20.09 3.74
N ASP A 44 3.96 19.92 3.81
CA ASP A 44 4.86 20.11 2.66
C ASP A 44 5.01 18.86 1.77
N MET A 45 4.32 17.76 2.11
CA MET A 45 4.36 16.53 1.34
C MET A 45 3.40 16.62 0.15
N ASP A 46 3.86 16.42 -1.08
CA ASP A 46 2.94 16.31 -2.23
C ASP A 46 2.26 14.94 -2.25
N VAL A 47 1.11 14.82 -1.56
CA VAL A 47 0.33 13.57 -1.49
C VAL A 47 -0.27 13.14 -2.84
N THR A 48 -0.25 14.01 -3.84
CA THR A 48 -0.70 13.68 -5.20
C THR A 48 0.39 12.96 -6.00
N ASN A 49 1.66 13.14 -5.62
CA ASN A 49 2.80 12.47 -6.24
C ASN A 49 3.98 12.38 -5.25
N LEU A 50 4.13 11.22 -4.62
CA LEU A 50 5.17 10.94 -3.63
C LEU A 50 6.47 10.41 -4.25
N ARG A 51 6.60 10.42 -5.58
CA ARG A 51 7.77 9.84 -6.26
C ARG A 51 9.06 10.51 -5.80
N GLY A 52 10.02 9.71 -5.35
CA GLY A 52 11.31 10.20 -4.87
C GLY A 52 11.28 10.84 -3.49
N ALA A 53 10.11 10.94 -2.85
CA ALA A 53 10.02 11.36 -1.45
C ALA A 53 10.68 10.32 -0.53
N ALA A 54 11.32 10.81 0.54
CA ALA A 54 11.81 9.95 1.61
C ALA A 54 10.65 9.21 2.30
N PHE A 55 10.96 8.11 3.00
CA PHE A 55 9.97 7.38 3.79
C PHE A 55 9.30 8.34 4.81
N PRO A 56 7.96 8.37 4.91
CA PRO A 56 7.24 9.42 5.63
C PRO A 56 7.19 9.17 7.15
N ARG A 57 8.35 8.94 7.78
CA ARG A 57 8.47 8.50 9.17
C ARG A 57 7.70 9.39 10.16
N SER A 58 7.89 10.70 10.09
CA SER A 58 7.23 11.62 11.03
C SER A 58 5.70 11.61 10.90
N SER A 59 5.17 11.41 9.69
CA SER A 59 3.72 11.29 9.50
C SER A 59 3.19 9.95 10.01
N VAL A 60 3.96 8.88 9.86
CA VAL A 60 3.64 7.58 10.47
C VAL A 60 3.55 7.70 12.00
N GLU A 61 4.54 8.34 12.63
CA GLU A 61 4.56 8.57 14.07
C GLU A 61 3.36 9.42 14.52
N ARG A 62 3.08 10.53 13.83
CA ARG A 62 1.93 11.40 14.15
C ARG A 62 0.60 10.66 14.05
N ILE A 63 0.40 9.84 13.02
CA ILE A 63 -0.83 9.06 12.87
C ILE A 63 -0.94 8.01 13.97
N ARG A 64 0.13 7.25 14.22
CA ARG A 64 0.18 6.21 15.28
C ARG A 64 -0.17 6.80 16.65
N ASP A 65 0.39 7.96 16.97
CA ASP A 65 0.28 8.62 18.27
C ASP A 65 -0.93 9.59 18.35
N SER A 66 -1.74 9.66 17.31
CA SER A 66 -2.92 10.54 17.25
C SER A 66 -4.06 10.03 18.14
N SER A 67 -5.04 10.91 18.37
CA SER A 67 -6.28 10.60 19.08
C SER A 67 -7.34 9.91 18.21
N LEU A 68 -7.02 9.55 16.96
CA LEU A 68 -7.94 8.83 16.08
C LEU A 68 -8.27 7.44 16.65
N GLY A 69 -9.44 6.90 16.28
CA GLY A 69 -9.80 5.53 16.60
C GLY A 69 -8.78 4.53 16.03
N GLU A 70 -8.65 3.35 16.62
CA GLU A 70 -7.70 2.33 16.17
C GLU A 70 -7.86 1.99 14.68
N GLU A 71 -9.10 1.77 14.24
CA GLU A 71 -9.42 1.51 12.82
C GLU A 71 -9.04 2.68 11.91
N GLU A 72 -9.26 3.91 12.36
CA GLU A 72 -8.92 5.12 11.61
C GLU A 72 -7.40 5.29 11.49
N ARG A 73 -6.66 5.06 12.58
CA ARG A 73 -5.19 5.08 12.58
C ARG A 73 -4.64 4.02 11.64
N GLN A 74 -5.17 2.80 11.68
CA GLN A 74 -4.70 1.72 10.81
C GLN A 74 -4.98 2.03 9.34
N LYS A 75 -6.17 2.56 9.04
CA LYS A 75 -6.54 3.00 7.69
C LYS A 75 -5.63 4.12 7.19
N ALA A 76 -5.40 5.14 8.01
CA ALA A 76 -4.54 6.27 7.70
C ALA A 76 -3.09 5.83 7.42
N LEU A 77 -2.53 4.94 8.25
CA LEU A 77 -1.22 4.35 8.03
C LEU A 77 -1.17 3.50 6.77
N THR A 78 -2.18 2.67 6.54
CA THR A 78 -2.27 1.83 5.33
C THR A 78 -2.22 2.70 4.07
N TYR A 79 -3.00 3.78 4.05
CA TYR A 79 -3.06 4.68 2.91
C TYR A 79 -1.75 5.46 2.73
N LEU A 80 -1.17 6.00 3.80
CA LEU A 80 0.10 6.72 3.72
C LEU A 80 1.22 5.83 3.17
N LEU A 81 1.39 4.64 3.76
CA LEU A 81 2.43 3.70 3.37
C LEU A 81 2.23 3.17 1.94
N GLY A 82 0.99 2.90 1.56
CA GLY A 82 0.69 2.32 0.25
C GLY A 82 0.76 3.34 -0.88
N CYS A 83 0.24 4.57 -0.70
CA CYS A 83 0.45 5.65 -1.66
C CYS A 83 1.94 5.94 -1.86
N TRP A 84 2.71 6.00 -0.76
CA TRP A 84 4.16 6.19 -0.86
C TRP A 84 4.83 5.08 -1.66
N TYR A 85 4.52 3.82 -1.35
CA TYR A 85 5.13 2.67 -2.01
C TYR A 85 4.73 2.55 -3.48
N ILE A 86 3.45 2.76 -3.81
CA ILE A 86 2.93 2.83 -5.18
C ILE A 86 3.75 3.81 -6.02
N ASP A 87 3.95 5.03 -5.53
CA ASP A 87 4.66 6.08 -6.26
C ASP A 87 6.17 5.77 -6.38
N GLN A 88 6.73 4.91 -5.52
CA GLN A 88 8.14 4.49 -5.62
C GLN A 88 8.40 3.39 -6.65
N VAL A 89 7.45 2.48 -6.86
CA VAL A 89 7.62 1.24 -7.64
C VAL A 89 6.68 1.11 -8.84
N ASP A 90 5.91 2.16 -9.15
CA ASP A 90 4.82 2.14 -10.12
C ASP A 90 3.82 1.01 -9.84
N GLY A 91 3.50 0.82 -8.55
CA GLY A 91 2.59 -0.22 -8.10
C GLY A 91 1.12 0.13 -8.33
N VAL A 92 0.24 -0.80 -7.99
CA VAL A 92 -1.21 -0.56 -7.92
C VAL A 92 -1.76 -1.19 -6.65
N TRP A 93 -2.78 -0.56 -6.08
CA TRP A 93 -3.56 -1.19 -5.00
C TRP A 93 -4.10 -2.54 -5.45
N ASP A 94 -4.06 -3.50 -4.54
CA ASP A 94 -4.69 -4.79 -4.75
C ASP A 94 -5.07 -5.48 -3.45
N PHE A 95 -6.00 -6.43 -3.52
CA PHE A 95 -6.25 -7.35 -2.43
C PHE A 95 -5.32 -8.56 -2.54
N VAL A 96 -4.64 -8.89 -1.45
CA VAL A 96 -3.75 -10.05 -1.39
C VAL A 96 -4.57 -11.32 -1.70
N PRO A 97 -4.18 -12.17 -2.66
CA PRO A 97 -4.86 -13.44 -2.89
C PRO A 97 -4.49 -14.42 -1.77
N MET A 98 -5.45 -14.81 -0.92
CA MET A 98 -5.26 -15.88 0.07
C MET A 98 -6.38 -16.92 -0.01
N ILE A 99 -6.01 -18.19 0.18
CA ILE A 99 -6.91 -19.35 0.26
C ILE A 99 -7.31 -19.52 1.73
N VAL A 100 -8.43 -18.95 2.21
CA VAL A 100 -8.90 -19.21 3.59
C VAL A 100 -10.42 -19.10 3.80
N ASP A 101 -10.93 -19.92 4.73
CA ASP A 101 -12.31 -20.24 5.09
C ASP A 101 -13.20 -19.09 5.65
N LYS A 102 -12.68 -17.89 5.96
CA LYS A 102 -13.49 -16.77 6.51
C LYS A 102 -13.20 -15.42 5.81
N PRO A 103 -13.87 -15.12 4.70
CA PRO A 103 -13.59 -13.95 3.85
C PRO A 103 -13.86 -12.57 4.46
N ALA A 104 -14.73 -12.47 5.48
CA ALA A 104 -15.20 -11.18 6.01
C ALA A 104 -14.15 -10.43 6.84
N LEU A 105 -13.30 -11.15 7.58
CA LEU A 105 -12.17 -10.57 8.32
C LEU A 105 -11.06 -10.07 7.38
N TYR A 106 -11.03 -10.57 6.14
CA TYR A 106 -10.00 -10.27 5.16
C TYR A 106 -10.25 -8.95 4.41
N LEU A 107 -11.52 -8.59 4.22
CA LEU A 107 -11.93 -7.39 3.50
C LEU A 107 -11.49 -6.09 4.18
N SER A 108 -11.20 -6.11 5.49
CA SER A 108 -10.74 -4.95 6.24
C SER A 108 -9.21 -4.83 6.32
N PHE A 109 -8.45 -5.91 6.02
CA PHE A 109 -7.01 -6.01 6.37
C PHE A 109 -6.10 -6.65 5.29
N GLY A 110 -6.64 -7.07 4.14
CA GLY A 110 -5.88 -7.69 3.05
C GLY A 110 -5.41 -6.73 1.96
N LEU A 111 -5.37 -5.42 2.22
CA LEU A 111 -4.98 -4.42 1.22
C LEU A 111 -3.45 -4.33 1.10
N GLY A 112 -2.97 -4.48 -0.13
CA GLY A 112 -1.56 -4.40 -0.46
C GLY A 112 -1.30 -3.62 -1.75
N VAL A 113 -0.03 -3.62 -2.14
CA VAL A 113 0.43 -3.01 -3.39
C VAL A 113 1.07 -4.09 -4.24
N ARG A 114 0.47 -4.32 -5.42
CA ARG A 114 1.04 -5.18 -6.45
C ARG A 114 2.00 -4.37 -7.31
N THR A 115 3.18 -4.91 -7.54
CA THR A 115 4.20 -4.30 -8.41
C THR A 115 4.04 -4.79 -9.85
N LYS A 116 4.69 -4.10 -10.80
CA LYS A 116 4.79 -4.56 -12.20
C LYS A 116 5.48 -5.91 -12.36
N ASN A 117 6.29 -6.31 -11.37
CA ASN A 117 6.98 -7.60 -11.35
C ASN A 117 6.10 -8.72 -10.78
N GLY A 118 4.87 -8.42 -10.36
CA GLY A 118 3.92 -9.39 -9.81
C GLY A 118 4.13 -9.71 -8.33
N SER A 119 5.09 -9.06 -7.67
CA SER A 119 5.24 -9.13 -6.21
C SER A 119 4.13 -8.32 -5.52
N MET A 120 3.85 -8.66 -4.27
CA MET A 120 2.82 -8.02 -3.44
C MET A 120 3.41 -7.62 -2.09
N LEU A 121 3.24 -6.36 -1.70
CA LEU A 121 3.52 -5.90 -0.33
C LEU A 121 2.19 -5.72 0.42
N ILE A 122 2.04 -6.37 1.58
CA ILE A 122 0.81 -6.31 2.40
C ILE A 122 0.88 -5.08 3.32
N VAL A 123 0.49 -3.93 2.78
CA VAL A 123 0.62 -2.64 3.47
C VAL A 123 -0.25 -2.55 4.72
N ALA A 124 -1.45 -3.14 4.71
CA ALA A 124 -2.33 -3.18 5.86
C ALA A 124 -1.74 -3.96 7.05
N GLU A 125 -0.90 -4.95 6.78
CA GLU A 125 -0.16 -5.69 7.81
C GLU A 125 0.95 -4.83 8.41
N SER A 126 1.73 -4.14 7.58
CA SER A 126 2.73 -3.19 8.08
C SER A 126 2.11 -2.08 8.93
N ALA A 127 0.93 -1.58 8.55
CA ALA A 127 0.19 -0.60 9.35
C ALA A 127 -0.22 -1.17 10.72
N ARG A 128 -0.67 -2.42 10.77
CA ARG A 128 -1.01 -3.12 12.02
C ARG A 128 0.22 -3.27 12.92
N GLU A 129 1.34 -3.75 12.36
CA GLU A 129 2.59 -3.92 13.10
C GLU A 129 3.06 -2.60 13.72
N VAL A 130 2.97 -1.48 12.99
CA VAL A 130 3.31 -0.15 13.52
C VAL A 130 2.43 0.24 14.70
N LEU A 131 1.12 -0.06 14.66
CA LEU A 131 0.21 0.21 15.77
C LEU A 131 0.47 -0.70 16.99
N GLU A 132 0.87 -1.94 16.74
CA GLU A 132 1.23 -2.92 17.78
C GLU A 132 2.61 -2.63 18.42
N GLY A 133 3.28 -1.54 18.03
CA GLY A 133 4.57 -1.12 18.59
C GLY A 133 5.78 -1.69 17.85
N GLY A 134 5.61 -2.12 16.61
CA GLY A 134 6.69 -2.55 15.73
C GLY A 134 7.77 -1.49 15.54
N ASP A 135 9.01 -1.94 15.30
CA ASP A 135 10.14 -1.05 15.12
C ASP A 135 10.01 -0.28 13.80
N LEU A 136 9.73 1.02 13.90
CA LEU A 136 9.58 1.89 12.75
C LEU A 136 10.88 2.04 11.94
N ALA A 137 12.06 1.89 12.55
CA ALA A 137 13.32 1.86 11.82
C ALA A 137 13.44 0.59 10.97
N PHE A 138 12.95 -0.53 11.47
CA PHE A 138 12.84 -1.76 10.68
C PHE A 138 11.83 -1.61 9.54
N THR A 139 10.64 -1.05 9.80
CA THR A 139 9.63 -0.80 8.75
C THR A 139 10.17 0.10 7.64
N ASP A 140 10.82 1.20 7.99
CA ASP A 140 11.49 2.11 7.02
C ASP A 140 12.52 1.33 6.18
N ALA A 141 13.44 0.61 6.83
CA ALA A 141 14.46 -0.18 6.15
C ALA A 141 13.86 -1.25 5.22
N LEU A 142 12.78 -1.91 5.64
CA LEU A 142 12.06 -2.90 4.83
C LEU A 142 11.48 -2.25 3.57
N TYR A 143 10.76 -1.14 3.71
CA TYR A 143 10.17 -0.42 2.58
C TYR A 143 11.25 0.08 1.61
N MET A 144 12.32 0.68 2.12
CA MET A 144 13.44 1.15 1.32
C MET A 144 14.18 0.01 0.62
N SER A 145 14.31 -1.16 1.25
CA SER A 145 14.89 -2.35 0.65
C SER A 145 14.01 -2.88 -0.49
N ASN A 146 12.70 -2.99 -0.26
CA ASN A 146 11.75 -3.45 -1.28
C ASN A 146 11.76 -2.54 -2.50
N VAL A 147 11.76 -1.21 -2.31
CA VAL A 147 11.88 -0.25 -3.43
C VAL A 147 13.15 -0.48 -4.25
N LYS A 148 14.30 -0.72 -3.60
CA LYS A 148 15.56 -1.00 -4.30
C LYS A 148 15.49 -2.28 -5.12
N VAL A 149 14.91 -3.34 -4.56
CA VAL A 149 14.73 -4.63 -5.26
C VAL A 149 13.82 -4.46 -6.47
N GLU A 150 12.66 -3.83 -6.31
CA GLU A 150 11.68 -3.66 -7.38
C GLU A 150 12.20 -2.80 -8.54
N ARG A 151 12.94 -1.72 -8.23
CA ARG A 151 13.59 -0.89 -9.25
C ARG A 151 14.64 -1.67 -10.03
N ARG A 152 15.48 -2.44 -9.33
CA ARG A 152 16.48 -3.29 -9.97
C ARG A 152 15.84 -4.33 -10.90
N LEU A 153 14.76 -4.97 -10.47
CA LEU A 153 14.04 -5.95 -11.29
C LEU A 153 13.42 -5.30 -12.53
N ALA A 154 12.87 -4.08 -12.39
CA ALA A 154 12.35 -3.32 -13.52
C ALA A 154 13.44 -2.96 -14.55
N GLU A 155 14.62 -2.56 -14.09
CA GLU A 155 15.78 -2.27 -14.96
C GLU A 155 16.33 -3.53 -15.66
N GLU A 156 16.40 -4.67 -14.97
CA GLU A 156 16.80 -5.96 -15.55
C GLU A 156 15.82 -6.41 -16.63
N ARG A 157 14.52 -6.19 -16.42
CA ARG A 157 13.49 -6.48 -17.41
C ARG A 157 13.59 -5.58 -18.64
N SER A 158 13.73 -4.26 -18.47
CA SER A 158 13.89 -3.31 -19.59
C SER A 158 15.07 -3.70 -20.49
N ARG A 159 16.23 -3.99 -19.88
CA ARG A 159 17.42 -4.43 -20.62
C ARG A 159 17.21 -5.75 -21.36
N SER A 160 16.46 -6.67 -20.77
CA SER A 160 16.16 -7.96 -21.39
C SER A 160 15.18 -7.83 -22.57
N GLU A 161 14.24 -6.89 -22.50
CA GLU A 161 13.28 -6.58 -23.57
C GLU A 161 13.99 -5.86 -24.73
N GLU A 162 14.86 -4.90 -24.45
CA GLU A 162 15.70 -4.20 -25.44
C GLU A 162 16.64 -5.17 -26.18
N ALA A 163 17.24 -6.14 -25.49
CA ALA A 163 18.12 -7.13 -26.11
C ALA A 163 17.38 -8.15 -27.01
N ARG A 164 16.04 -8.21 -26.93
CA ARG A 164 15.19 -9.10 -27.73
C ARG A 164 14.51 -8.38 -28.90
N ALA A 165 14.54 -7.06 -28.94
CA ALA A 165 13.98 -6.22 -30.00
C ALA A 165 15.01 -6.00 -31.13
#